data_AF-A0A834DAX2-F1
#
_entry.id   AF-A0A834DAX2-F1
#
_cell.length_a   1.000
_cell.length_b   1.000
_cell.length_c   1.000
_cell.angle_alpha   90.00
_cell.angle_beta   90.00
_cell.angle_gamma   90.00
#
_symmetry.space_group_name_H-M   'P 1'
#
loop_
_entity.id
_entity.type
_entity.pdbx_description
1 polymer ?
#
loop_
_entity_poly.entity_id
_entity_poly.type
_entity_poly.pdbx_seq_one_letter_code
_entity_poly.pdbx_strand_id
1 'polypeptide(L)'
;MDEINKQLIFTTEDSGKENKTPSSDALEKQFDSWQLRITPVDYLLGVADLTGELMRMCINSVGNGDIDTPFEVSQFLRQVYDGFSFIGNTGPYEVSKKLYTLKQSLAKVENACYALKVRGSEIPKHMLADVFSVKTEMIDQEDGIS
;
A
#
# COMPACT_ATOMS: atom_id res chain seq x y z
N MET A 1 6.98 11.14 -5.16
CA MET A 1 7.10 12.43 -4.44
C MET A 1 6.34 13.54 -5.13
N ASP A 2 6.62 13.84 -6.41
CA ASP A 2 5.97 14.93 -7.15
C ASP A 2 4.44 14.80 -7.20
N GLU A 3 3.93 13.59 -7.33
CA GLU A 3 2.48 13.31 -7.26
C GLU A 3 1.87 13.73 -5.93
N ILE A 4 2.55 13.50 -4.81
CA ILE A 4 2.09 13.91 -3.48
C ILE A 4 2.16 15.43 -3.36
N ASN A 5 3.26 16.05 -3.79
CA ASN A 5 3.41 17.51 -3.76
C ASN A 5 2.34 18.24 -4.60
N LYS A 6 1.92 17.66 -5.73
CA LYS A 6 0.82 18.21 -6.55
C LYS A 6 -0.51 18.27 -5.81
N GLN A 7 -0.76 17.33 -4.90
CA GLN A 7 -1.97 17.29 -4.08
C GLN A 7 -1.92 18.26 -2.89
N LEU A 8 -0.76 18.83 -2.58
CA LEU A 8 -0.53 19.75 -1.46
C LEU A 8 -0.50 21.21 -1.89
N ILE A 9 -1.21 21.55 -2.96
CA ILE A 9 -1.43 22.91 -3.45
C ILE A 9 -2.87 23.30 -3.10
N PHE A 10 -3.00 24.37 -2.32
CA PHE A 10 -4.27 24.89 -1.85
C PHE A 10 -4.50 26.26 -2.46
N THR A 11 -5.72 26.50 -2.93
CA THR A 11 -6.16 27.77 -3.50
C THR A 11 -7.38 28.23 -2.74
N THR A 12 -7.44 29.50 -2.32
CA THR A 12 -8.71 30.05 -1.82
C THR A 12 -9.64 30.31 -2.98
N GLU A 13 -10.84 29.76 -2.96
CA GLU A 13 -11.94 30.32 -3.74
C GLU A 13 -12.72 31.25 -2.81
N ASP A 14 -12.64 32.54 -3.09
CA ASP A 14 -13.45 33.56 -2.44
C ASP A 14 -14.93 33.27 -2.75
N SER A 15 -15.61 32.58 -1.84
CA SER A 15 -17.06 32.37 -1.86
C SER A 15 -17.76 33.69 -1.53
N GLY A 16 -17.69 34.62 -2.49
CA GLY A 16 -18.36 35.91 -2.44
C GLY A 16 -19.87 35.73 -2.38
N LYS A 17 -20.45 35.92 -1.19
CA LYS A 17 -21.80 36.45 -1.09
C LYS A 17 -21.75 37.89 -1.59
N GLU A 18 -22.08 38.07 -2.86
CA GLU A 18 -22.24 39.37 -3.50
C GLU A 18 -23.19 40.26 -2.69
N ASN A 19 -22.71 41.45 -2.33
CA ASN A 19 -23.49 42.67 -2.36
C ASN A 19 -22.54 43.87 -2.25
N LYS A 20 -22.07 44.38 -3.39
CA LYS A 20 -22.10 45.81 -3.74
C LYS A 20 -21.54 46.06 -5.16
N THR A 21 -22.24 46.97 -5.81
CA THR A 21 -22.25 47.45 -7.20
C THR A 21 -20.86 47.85 -7.78
N PRO A 22 -20.70 47.90 -9.12
CA PRO A 22 -19.41 47.92 -9.77
C PRO A 22 -18.86 49.34 -9.83
N SER A 23 -17.67 49.54 -9.26
CA SER A 23 -16.84 50.71 -9.55
C SER A 23 -15.54 50.23 -10.17
N SER A 24 -15.23 50.83 -11.31
CA SER A 24 -14.01 50.69 -12.10
C SER A 24 -12.76 50.85 -11.23
N ASP A 25 -12.06 49.74 -10.96
CA ASP A 25 -10.60 49.66 -10.98
C ASP A 25 -10.22 48.16 -10.91
N ALA A 26 -9.64 47.66 -12.00
CA ALA A 26 -9.19 46.29 -12.12
C ALA A 26 -7.90 46.08 -11.31
N LEU A 27 -8.04 45.92 -10.00
CA LEU A 27 -7.00 45.34 -9.15
C LEU A 27 -7.10 43.82 -9.29
N GLU A 28 -6.03 43.23 -9.82
CA GLU A 28 -5.85 41.77 -9.93
C GLU A 28 -6.32 41.09 -8.64
N LYS A 29 -7.34 40.25 -8.75
CA LYS A 29 -7.82 39.42 -7.64
C LYS A 29 -6.70 38.43 -7.33
N GLN A 30 -5.82 38.77 -6.38
CA GLN A 30 -4.78 37.86 -5.90
C GLN A 30 -5.47 36.66 -5.25
N PHE A 31 -5.47 35.54 -5.97
CA PHE A 31 -5.79 34.25 -5.38
C PHE A 31 -4.62 33.87 -4.49
N ASP A 32 -4.81 33.94 -3.17
CA ASP A 32 -3.84 33.37 -2.24
C ASP A 32 -3.77 31.86 -2.47
N SER A 33 -2.60 31.39 -2.88
CA SER A 33 -2.26 29.99 -3.02
C SER A 33 -1.16 29.62 -2.04
N TRP A 34 -1.41 28.57 -1.26
CA TRP A 34 -0.43 27.98 -0.37
C TRP A 34 0.01 26.62 -0.90
N GLN A 35 1.30 26.34 -0.86
CA GLN A 35 1.85 25.04 -1.23
C GLN A 35 2.71 24.49 -0.08
N LEU A 36 2.56 23.21 0.19
CA LEU A 36 3.45 22.46 1.08
C LEU A 36 4.29 21.50 0.24
N ARG A 37 5.61 21.53 0.40
CA ARG A 37 6.54 20.62 -0.28
C ARG A 37 7.15 19.64 0.70
N ILE A 38 7.03 18.35 0.39
CA ILE A 38 7.65 17.26 1.13
C ILE A 38 9.14 17.24 0.81
N THR A 39 10.00 17.19 1.84
CA THR A 39 11.44 17.05 1.63
C THR A 39 11.79 15.62 1.20
N PRO A 40 12.93 15.41 0.50
CA PRO A 40 13.36 14.06 0.15
C PRO A 40 13.51 13.13 1.36
N VAL A 41 13.94 13.68 2.49
CA VAL A 41 14.11 12.91 3.73
C VAL A 41 12.75 12.50 4.30
N ASP A 42 11.78 13.42 4.37
CA ASP A 42 10.43 13.10 4.87
C ASP A 42 9.76 12.04 4.00
N TYR A 43 9.93 12.13 2.68
CA TYR A 43 9.42 11.13 1.75
C TYR A 43 10.04 9.75 2.00
N LEU A 44 11.38 9.66 2.15
CA LEU A 44 12.06 8.41 2.42
C LEU A 44 11.65 7.81 3.78
N LEU A 45 11.53 8.62 4.83
CA LEU A 45 11.09 8.15 6.14
C LEU A 45 9.64 7.65 6.11
N GLY A 46 8.75 8.35 5.40
CA GLY A 46 7.36 7.94 5.21
C GLY A 46 7.23 6.64 4.40
N VAL A 47 8.00 6.48 3.32
CA VAL A 47 8.04 5.22 2.55
C VAL A 47 8.58 4.08 3.41
N ALA A 48 9.58 4.34 4.26
CA ALA A 48 10.09 3.31 5.15
C ALA A 48 9.03 2.85 6.17
N ASP A 49 8.24 3.76 6.73
CA ASP A 49 7.15 3.41 7.64
C ASP A 49 6.00 2.68 6.93
N LEU A 50 5.68 3.06 5.69
CA LEU A 50 4.72 2.35 4.85
C LEU A 50 5.04 0.86 4.72
N THR A 51 6.32 0.48 4.67
CA THR A 51 6.70 -0.95 4.54
C THR A 51 6.27 -1.79 5.75
N GLY A 52 6.19 -1.18 6.93
CA GLY A 52 5.65 -1.84 8.13
C GLY A 52 4.15 -2.08 8.04
N GLU A 53 3.40 -1.11 7.50
CA GLU A 53 1.95 -1.26 7.28
C GLU A 53 1.65 -2.29 6.18
N LEU A 54 2.43 -2.30 5.10
CA LEU A 54 2.31 -3.31 4.04
C LEU A 54 2.61 -4.73 4.55
N MET A 55 3.60 -4.88 5.45
CA MET A 55 3.84 -6.16 6.11
C MET A 55 2.64 -6.61 6.94
N ARG A 56 2.01 -5.71 7.71
CA ARG A 56 0.77 -6.05 8.44
C ARG A 56 -0.37 -6.44 7.49
N MET A 57 -0.55 -5.68 6.41
CA MET A 57 -1.53 -5.98 5.38
C MET A 57 -1.32 -7.39 4.78
N CYS A 58 -0.07 -7.75 4.45
CA CYS A 58 0.27 -9.09 3.98
C CYS A 58 -0.14 -10.17 4.97
N ILE A 59 0.26 -10.07 6.25
CA ILE A 59 -0.08 -11.09 7.25
C ILE A 59 -1.60 -11.21 7.45
N ASN A 60 -2.32 -10.08 7.47
CA ASN A 60 -3.77 -10.09 7.59
C ASN A 60 -4.44 -10.73 6.36
N SER A 61 -3.94 -10.47 5.15
CA SER A 61 -4.47 -11.08 3.92
C SER A 61 -4.31 -12.61 3.94
N VAL A 62 -3.14 -13.11 4.36
CA VAL A 62 -2.89 -14.55 4.56
C VAL A 62 -3.89 -15.14 5.56
N GLY A 63 -4.10 -14.46 6.69
CA GLY A 63 -5.04 -14.90 7.73
C GLY A 63 -6.50 -15.01 7.24
N ASN A 64 -6.87 -14.22 6.22
CA ASN A 64 -8.18 -14.24 5.59
C ASN A 64 -8.27 -15.21 4.40
N GLY A 65 -7.22 -15.98 4.11
CA GLY A 65 -7.18 -16.95 3.02
C GLY A 65 -6.80 -16.38 1.65
N ASP A 66 -6.36 -15.12 1.58
CA ASP A 66 -5.83 -14.54 0.35
C ASP A 66 -4.44 -15.11 0.04
N ILE A 67 -4.26 -15.59 -1.18
CA ILE A 67 -3.03 -16.21 -1.67
C ILE A 67 -2.30 -15.37 -2.72
N ASP A 68 -2.87 -14.26 -3.17
CA ASP A 68 -2.32 -13.41 -4.23
C ASP A 68 -1.65 -12.16 -3.65
N THR A 69 -2.37 -11.42 -2.79
CA THR A 69 -1.87 -10.19 -2.12
C THR A 69 -0.49 -10.37 -1.47
N PRO A 70 -0.19 -11.48 -0.77
CA PRO A 70 1.13 -11.66 -0.16
C PRO A 70 2.29 -11.59 -1.16
N PHE A 71 2.14 -12.15 -2.36
CA PHE A 71 3.19 -12.15 -3.37
C PHE A 71 3.36 -10.78 -4.03
N GLU A 72 2.25 -10.05 -4.25
CA GLU A 72 2.29 -8.67 -4.73
C GLU A 72 3.05 -7.77 -3.73
N VAL A 73 2.71 -7.89 -2.45
CA VAL A 73 3.38 -7.14 -1.37
C VAL A 73 4.85 -7.53 -1.27
N SER A 74 5.18 -8.83 -1.39
CA SER A 74 6.57 -9.30 -1.37
C SER A 74 7.40 -8.70 -2.51
N GLN A 75 6.86 -8.69 -3.73
CA GLN A 75 7.53 -8.10 -4.88
C GLN A 75 7.78 -6.61 -4.69
N PHE A 76 6.76 -5.87 -4.23
CA PHE A 76 6.89 -4.43 -3.98
C PHE A 76 7.92 -4.14 -2.87
N LEU A 77 7.87 -4.85 -1.73
CA LEU A 77 8.81 -4.65 -0.63
C LEU A 77 10.26 -4.96 -1.03
N ARG A 78 10.50 -5.93 -1.92
CA ARG A 78 11.85 -6.19 -2.48
C ARG A 78 12.37 -4.98 -3.25
N GLN A 79 11.56 -4.43 -4.15
CA GLN A 79 11.94 -3.26 -4.94
C GLN A 79 12.25 -2.05 -4.04
N VAL A 80 11.44 -1.83 -3.01
CA VAL A 80 11.69 -0.77 -2.02
C VAL A 80 12.99 -1.04 -1.26
N TYR A 81 13.20 -2.26 -0.77
CA TYR A 81 14.42 -2.63 -0.07
C TYR A 81 15.69 -2.43 -0.90
N ASP A 82 15.65 -2.81 -2.18
CA ASP A 82 16.78 -2.62 -3.10
C ASP A 82 17.06 -1.12 -3.31
N GLY A 83 16.00 -0.30 -3.44
CA GLY A 83 16.13 1.15 -3.52
C GLY A 83 16.77 1.79 -2.27
N PHE A 84 16.35 1.37 -1.07
CA PHE A 84 16.98 1.86 0.17
C PHE A 84 18.41 1.34 0.34
N SER A 85 18.68 0.10 -0.08
CA SER A 85 20.03 -0.48 -0.05
C SER A 85 20.98 0.23 -1.02
N PHE A 86 20.47 0.69 -2.16
CA PHE A 86 21.21 1.50 -3.13
C PHE A 86 21.61 2.87 -2.56
N ILE A 87 20.72 3.52 -1.78
CA ILE A 87 21.07 4.75 -1.05
C ILE A 87 22.16 4.46 -0.01
N GLY A 88 22.01 3.37 0.75
CA GLY A 88 23.01 2.89 1.71
C GLY A 88 23.44 3.99 2.70
N ASN A 89 24.75 4.11 2.91
CA ASN A 89 25.33 5.08 3.86
C ASN A 89 25.45 6.51 3.31
N THR A 90 24.99 6.78 2.09
CA THR A 90 25.01 8.13 1.52
C THR A 90 23.81 8.98 1.97
N GLY A 91 22.78 8.35 2.53
CA GLY A 91 21.60 9.02 3.05
C GLY A 91 21.73 9.52 4.50
N PRO A 92 20.74 10.29 4.99
CA PRO A 92 20.66 10.69 6.39
C PRO A 92 20.64 9.50 7.34
N TYR A 93 21.18 9.69 8.55
CA TYR A 93 21.29 8.63 9.56
C TYR A 93 19.94 8.01 9.93
N GLU A 94 18.87 8.80 9.92
CA GLU A 94 17.50 8.36 10.19
C GLU A 94 17.03 7.31 9.17
N VAL A 95 17.40 7.47 7.91
CA VAL A 95 17.07 6.54 6.81
C VAL A 95 17.81 5.21 7.00
N SER A 96 19.09 5.27 7.37
CA SER A 96 19.88 4.06 7.66
C SER A 96 19.31 3.25 8.84
N LYS A 97 18.77 3.93 9.86
CA LYS A 97 18.08 3.26 10.97
C LYS A 97 16.82 2.54 10.52
N LYS A 98 16.06 3.15 9.59
CA LYS A 98 14.84 2.53 9.03
C LYS A 98 15.15 1.31 8.16
N LEU A 99 16.31 1.24 7.51
CA LEU A 99 16.73 0.08 6.71
C LEU A 99 16.72 -1.23 7.51
N TYR A 100 17.10 -1.19 8.79
CA TYR A 100 17.05 -2.35 9.67
C TYR A 100 15.61 -2.88 9.82
N THR A 101 14.66 -2.00 10.17
CA THR A 101 13.25 -2.36 10.34
C THR A 101 12.60 -2.78 9.03
N LEU A 102 12.97 -2.15 7.91
CA LEU A 102 12.55 -2.53 6.57
C LEU A 102 12.99 -3.98 6.26
N LYS A 103 14.24 -4.33 6.53
CA LYS A 103 14.75 -5.69 6.34
C LYS A 103 13.96 -6.72 7.15
N GLN A 104 13.61 -6.39 8.39
CA GLN A 104 12.76 -7.26 9.23
C GLN A 104 11.35 -7.42 8.66
N SER A 105 10.77 -6.35 8.12
CA SER A 105 9.44 -6.37 7.50
C SER A 105 9.43 -7.20 6.21
N LEU A 106 10.45 -7.03 5.36
CA LEU A 106 10.65 -7.85 4.16
C LEU A 106 10.77 -9.33 4.52
N ALA A 107 11.62 -9.68 5.49
CA ALA A 107 11.81 -11.08 5.90
C ALA A 107 10.49 -11.72 6.38
N LYS A 108 9.62 -11.00 7.09
CA LYS A 108 8.31 -11.52 7.51
C LYS A 108 7.41 -11.80 6.33
N VAL A 109 7.35 -10.89 5.36
CA VAL A 109 6.54 -11.05 4.14
C VAL A 109 7.06 -12.20 3.27
N GLU A 110 8.36 -12.32 3.08
CA GLU A 110 8.97 -13.42 2.32
C GLU A 110 8.72 -14.79 2.99
N ASN A 111 8.81 -14.85 4.32
CA ASN A 111 8.47 -16.08 5.06
C ASN A 111 6.99 -16.45 4.92
N ALA A 112 6.08 -15.48 4.89
CA ALA A 112 4.66 -15.72 4.65
C ALA A 112 4.43 -16.29 3.23
N CYS A 113 5.05 -15.70 2.21
CA CYS A 113 4.99 -16.19 0.83
C CYS A 113 5.58 -17.59 0.68
N TYR A 114 6.71 -17.85 1.34
CA TYR A 114 7.34 -19.17 1.38
C TYR A 114 6.39 -20.21 1.99
N ALA A 115 5.80 -19.91 3.15
CA ALA A 115 4.88 -20.81 3.84
C ALA A 115 3.63 -21.11 2.99
N LEU A 116 3.07 -20.09 2.33
CA LEU A 116 1.98 -20.27 1.36
C LEU A 116 2.39 -21.16 0.20
N LYS A 117 3.57 -20.92 -0.39
CA LYS A 117 4.03 -21.67 -1.55
C LYS A 117 4.26 -23.14 -1.23
N VAL A 118 4.87 -23.44 -0.07
CA VAL A 118 5.11 -24.82 0.37
C VAL A 118 3.78 -25.53 0.59
N ARG A 119 2.90 -24.98 1.44
CA ARG A 119 1.58 -25.61 1.73
C ARG A 119 0.69 -25.73 0.50
N GLY A 120 0.68 -24.71 -0.36
CA GLY A 120 -0.07 -24.73 -1.62
C GLY A 120 0.46 -25.71 -2.65
N SER A 121 1.71 -26.17 -2.50
CA SER A 121 2.32 -27.18 -3.38
C SER A 121 2.22 -28.60 -2.82
N GLU A 122 1.83 -28.76 -1.55
CA GLU A 122 1.70 -30.06 -0.87
C GLU A 122 0.38 -30.79 -1.18
N ILE A 123 -0.69 -30.09 -1.57
CA ILE A 123 -1.96 -30.75 -1.93
C ILE A 123 -1.85 -31.33 -3.35
N PRO A 124 -1.89 -32.67 -3.52
CA PRO A 124 -1.83 -33.28 -4.84
C PRO A 124 -3.07 -32.90 -5.65
N LYS A 125 -2.87 -32.47 -6.91
CA LYS A 125 -3.97 -32.08 -7.82
C LYS A 125 -5.08 -33.14 -7.96
N HIS A 126 -4.79 -34.42 -7.70
CA HIS A 126 -5.78 -35.50 -7.73
C HIS A 126 -6.67 -35.55 -6.48
N MET A 127 -6.18 -35.15 -5.29
CA MET A 127 -7.00 -35.12 -4.07
C MET A 127 -7.88 -33.86 -3.98
N LEU A 128 -7.55 -32.80 -4.73
CA LEU A 128 -8.45 -31.64 -4.88
C LEU A 128 -9.72 -32.03 -5.64
N ALA A 129 -9.63 -32.91 -6.64
CA ALA A 129 -10.80 -33.39 -7.38
C ALA A 129 -11.79 -34.11 -6.45
N ASP A 130 -11.28 -34.96 -5.54
CA ASP A 130 -12.14 -35.66 -4.57
C ASP A 130 -12.78 -34.70 -3.56
N VAL A 131 -12.06 -33.69 -3.08
CA VAL A 131 -12.61 -32.72 -2.10
C VAL A 131 -13.67 -31.80 -2.74
N PHE A 132 -13.52 -31.41 -4.01
CA PHE A 132 -14.55 -30.65 -4.73
C PHE A 132 -15.73 -31.54 -5.18
N SER A 133 -15.50 -32.82 -5.51
CA SER A 133 -16.58 -33.78 -5.76
C SER A 133 -17.43 -34.03 -4.51
N VAL A 134 -16.81 -34.23 -3.34
CA VAL A 134 -17.53 -34.42 -2.07
C VAL A 134 -18.33 -33.16 -1.70
N LYS A 135 -17.79 -31.96 -1.97
CA LYS A 135 -18.52 -30.70 -1.71
C LYS A 135 -19.70 -30.49 -2.65
N THR A 136 -19.64 -31.02 -3.87
CA THR A 136 -20.76 -30.98 -4.83
C THR A 136 -21.88 -31.94 -4.40
N GLU A 137 -21.55 -33.13 -3.88
CA GLU A 137 -22.54 -34.09 -3.38
C GLU A 137 -23.24 -33.62 -2.09
N MET A 138 -22.55 -32.87 -1.23
CA MET A 138 -23.16 -32.34 0.00
C MET A 138 -24.10 -31.16 -0.23
N ILE A 139 -23.95 -30.41 -1.33
CA ILE A 139 -24.83 -29.28 -1.67
C ILE A 139 -26.13 -29.78 -2.32
N ASP A 140 -26.06 -30.82 -3.17
CA ASP A 140 -27.26 -31.42 -3.79
C ASP A 140 -28.18 -32.16 -2.79
N GLN A 141 -27.68 -32.49 -1.59
CA GLN A 141 -28.47 -33.18 -0.58
C GLN A 141 -29.26 -32.22 0.35
N GLU A 142 -28.89 -30.93 0.41
CA GLU A 142 -29.61 -29.93 1.22
C GLU A 142 -30.81 -29.30 0.47
N ASP A 143 -30.79 -29.29 -0.87
CA ASP A 143 -31.91 -28.78 -1.70
C ASP A 143 -32.97 -29.87 -2.02
N GLY A 144 -32.76 -31.11 -1.57
CA GLY A 144 -33.59 -32.28 -1.91
C GLY A 144 -34.57 -32.76 -0.83
N ILE A 145 -34.65 -32.08 0.32
CA ILE A 145 -35.50 -32.50 1.44
C ILE A 145 -36.57 -31.43 1.69
N SER A 146 -37.65 -31.52 0.91
CA SER A 146 -38.95 -30.91 1.22
C SER A 146 -39.64 -31.63 2.37
#